data_AF-E9EU24-F1
#
_entry.id   AF-E9EU24-F1
#
_cell.length_a   1.000
_cell.length_b   1.000
_cell.length_c   1.000
_cell.angle_alpha   90.00
_cell.angle_beta   90.00
_cell.angle_gamma   90.00
#
_symmetry.space_group_name_H-M   'P 1'
#
loop_
_entity.id
_entity.type
_entity.pdbx_description
1 polymer ?
#
loop_
_entity_poly.entity_id
_entity_poly.type
_entity_poly.pdbx_seq_one_letter_code
_entity_poly.pdbx_strand_id
1 'polypeptide(L)'
;MYIPDVQKIATAGLALASFTLIRLAGDTVSKGEVLDYAIEKCIDSDGNIRCSKPFPVKKDSCYKLEWSTDGTFSHTTVEVRDAGSGEMVYYRDTNGEWKAEKNELVYLDFKPKIWGTGNDTVNYEVKNCEKEEEL
;
A
#
# COMPACT_ATOMS: atom_id res chain seq x y z
N MET A 1 5.21 -55.52 -3.51
CA MET A 1 4.52 -54.50 -2.71
C MET A 1 4.61 -53.19 -3.48
N TYR A 2 3.50 -52.73 -4.08
CA TYR A 2 3.46 -51.47 -4.83
C TYR A 2 3.33 -50.35 -3.80
N ILE A 3 4.39 -49.57 -3.61
CA ILE A 3 4.37 -48.39 -2.73
C ILE A 3 3.77 -47.27 -3.60
N PRO A 4 2.53 -46.83 -3.36
CA PRO A 4 2.00 -45.71 -4.13
C PRO A 4 2.81 -44.47 -3.77
N ASP A 5 3.22 -43.76 -4.81
CA ASP A 5 3.98 -42.51 -4.80
C ASP A 5 3.15 -41.39 -4.14
N VAL A 6 3.20 -41.34 -2.80
CA VAL A 6 2.50 -40.36 -1.97
C VAL A 6 3.04 -38.94 -2.17
N GLN A 7 4.23 -38.79 -2.77
CA GLN A 7 4.89 -37.50 -2.97
C GLN A 7 4.25 -36.67 -4.09
N LYS A 8 3.60 -37.32 -5.05
CA LYS A 8 2.91 -36.61 -6.16
C LYS A 8 1.62 -35.90 -5.74
N ILE A 9 0.94 -36.39 -4.70
CA ILE A 9 -0.33 -35.81 -4.22
C ILE A 9 -0.07 -34.54 -3.40
N ALA A 10 1.01 -34.51 -2.61
CA ALA A 10 1.37 -33.35 -1.80
C ALA A 10 1.74 -32.12 -2.67
N THR A 11 2.44 -32.34 -3.78
CA THR A 11 2.93 -31.25 -4.64
C THR A 11 1.80 -30.52 -5.38
N ALA A 12 0.73 -31.23 -5.76
CA ALA A 12 -0.45 -30.62 -6.38
C ALA A 12 -1.31 -29.82 -5.37
N GLY A 13 -1.37 -30.26 -4.11
CA GLY A 13 -2.07 -29.56 -3.04
C GLY A 13 -1.41 -28.24 -2.66
N LEU A 14 -0.08 -28.18 -2.65
CA LEU A 14 0.67 -26.93 -2.39
C LEU A 14 0.48 -25.89 -3.50
N ALA A 15 0.44 -26.29 -4.77
CA ALA A 15 0.18 -25.36 -5.87
C ALA A 15 -1.22 -24.72 -5.78
N LEU A 16 -2.25 -25.51 -5.45
CA LEU A 16 -3.61 -25.01 -5.28
C LEU A 16 -3.79 -24.17 -4.01
N ALA A 17 -3.12 -24.55 -2.90
CA ALA A 17 -3.06 -23.74 -1.68
C ALA A 17 -2.35 -22.40 -1.92
N SER A 18 -1.33 -22.38 -2.77
CA SER A 18 -0.64 -21.15 -3.18
C SER A 18 -1.57 -20.23 -3.97
N PHE A 19 -2.32 -20.78 -4.94
CA PHE A 19 -3.29 -20.02 -5.74
C PHE A 19 -4.50 -19.51 -4.93
N THR A 20 -4.97 -20.28 -3.96
CA THR A 20 -6.08 -19.84 -3.07
C THR A 20 -5.61 -18.87 -2.00
N LEU A 21 -4.41 -19.03 -1.43
CA LEU A 21 -3.82 -18.02 -0.55
C LEU A 21 -3.48 -16.71 -1.27
N ILE A 22 -3.07 -16.75 -2.54
CA ILE A 22 -2.85 -15.54 -3.36
C ILE A 22 -4.17 -14.82 -3.67
N ARG A 23 -5.28 -15.56 -3.86
CA ARG A 23 -6.61 -14.95 -4.04
C ARG A 23 -7.26 -14.46 -2.74
N LEU A 24 -6.91 -15.06 -1.61
CA LEU A 24 -7.44 -14.69 -0.28
C LEU A 24 -6.58 -13.65 0.45
N ALA A 25 -5.30 -13.51 0.10
CA ALA A 25 -4.44 -12.36 0.43
C ALA A 25 -4.69 -11.21 -0.56
N GLY A 26 -5.97 -10.98 -0.83
CA GLY A 26 -6.48 -10.18 -1.95
C GLY A 26 -5.98 -8.75 -1.93
N ASP A 27 -5.66 -8.26 -3.13
CA ASP A 27 -5.42 -6.89 -3.62
C ASP A 27 -4.59 -5.90 -2.79
N THR A 28 -4.52 -5.98 -1.47
CA THR A 28 -3.82 -5.06 -0.58
C THR A 28 -2.31 -5.16 -0.77
N VAL A 29 -1.74 -4.08 -1.28
CA VAL A 29 -0.31 -3.84 -1.50
C VAL A 29 0.37 -3.35 -0.22
N SER A 30 -0.27 -2.43 0.50
CA SER A 30 0.23 -1.85 1.73
C SER A 30 -0.94 -1.38 2.59
N LYS A 31 -0.84 -1.51 3.90
CA LYS A 31 -1.80 -0.92 4.84
C LYS A 31 -1.10 -0.60 6.14
N GLY A 32 -1.62 0.38 6.87
CA GLY A 32 -1.03 0.77 8.14
C GLY A 32 -1.78 1.91 8.80
N GLU A 33 -1.21 2.32 9.92
CA GLU A 33 -1.69 3.40 10.76
C GLU A 33 -0.54 4.39 10.97
N VAL A 34 -0.82 5.68 10.79
CA VAL A 34 0.12 6.77 11.04
C VAL A 34 -0.45 7.64 12.14
N LEU A 35 0.18 7.61 13.31
CA LEU A 35 -0.16 8.44 14.46
C LEU A 35 0.40 9.85 14.27
N ASP A 36 -0.37 10.86 14.69
CA ASP A 36 0.00 12.28 14.59
C ASP A 36 0.58 12.61 13.19
N TYR A 37 -0.16 12.32 12.10
CA TYR A 37 0.44 12.32 10.76
C TYR A 37 1.07 13.65 10.32
N ALA A 38 0.73 14.78 10.95
CA ALA A 38 1.38 16.07 10.73
C ALA A 38 2.48 16.40 11.75
N ILE A 39 2.59 15.65 12.85
CA ILE A 39 3.73 15.75 13.78
C ILE A 39 4.75 14.68 13.39
N GLU A 40 5.71 15.11 12.57
CA GLU A 40 6.75 14.28 11.96
C GLU A 40 7.72 13.66 13.00
N LYS A 41 7.31 12.56 13.64
CA LYS A 41 8.14 11.82 14.63
C LYS A 41 8.76 10.52 14.08
N CYS A 42 8.41 10.14 12.85
CA CYS A 42 8.76 8.86 12.21
C CYS A 42 10.04 8.96 11.36
N ILE A 43 11.19 9.08 12.01
CA ILE A 43 12.50 9.10 11.34
C ILE A 43 13.01 7.66 11.22
N ASP A 44 13.28 7.20 10.01
CA ASP A 44 13.89 5.89 9.79
C ASP A 44 15.41 5.88 10.06
N SER A 45 16.05 4.72 9.92
CA SER A 45 17.49 4.56 10.15
C SER A 45 18.38 5.45 9.26
N ASP A 46 17.85 5.93 8.15
CA ASP A 46 18.54 6.76 7.17
C ASP A 46 18.26 8.26 7.40
N GLY A 47 17.51 8.61 8.44
CA GLY A 47 17.13 10.00 8.73
C GLY A 47 15.95 10.50 7.91
N ASN A 48 15.29 9.65 7.13
CA ASN A 48 14.16 10.04 6.30
C ASN A 48 12.86 9.96 7.10
N ILE A 49 11.96 10.91 6.86
CA ILE A 49 10.63 10.94 7.46
C ILE A 49 9.76 9.98 6.65
N ARG A 50 9.60 8.74 7.16
CA ARG A 50 8.83 7.66 6.52
C ARG A 50 7.81 7.09 7.51
N CYS A 51 6.72 7.83 7.70
CA CYS A 51 5.57 7.36 8.50
C CYS A 51 4.82 6.22 7.80
N SER A 52 4.89 6.24 6.47
CA SER A 52 4.61 5.20 5.50
C SER A 52 5.42 3.90 5.62
N LYS A 53 4.83 2.70 5.67
CA LYS A 53 5.59 1.48 5.30
C LYS A 53 5.87 1.51 3.79
N PRO A 54 7.14 1.51 3.34
CA PRO A 54 7.44 1.51 1.91
C PRO A 54 6.92 0.26 1.21
N PHE A 55 6.48 0.41 -0.04
CA PHE A 55 5.96 -0.67 -0.86
C PHE A 55 6.41 -0.53 -2.32
N PRO A 56 6.68 -1.65 -3.01
CA PRO A 56 7.10 -1.62 -4.39
C PRO A 56 5.90 -1.36 -5.31
N VAL A 57 6.11 -0.50 -6.31
CA VAL A 57 5.15 -0.29 -7.39
C VAL A 57 5.76 -0.71 -8.73
N LYS A 58 4.89 -1.18 -9.61
CA LYS A 58 5.24 -1.64 -10.94
C LYS A 58 4.72 -0.65 -11.97
N LYS A 59 5.56 -0.36 -12.96
CA LYS A 59 5.19 0.45 -14.11
C LYS A 59 3.88 -0.05 -14.73
N ASP A 60 3.03 0.89 -15.11
CA ASP A 60 1.73 0.68 -15.75
C ASP A 60 0.69 -0.07 -14.90
N SER A 61 1.00 -0.39 -13.64
CA SER A 61 0.04 -0.99 -12.70
C SER A 61 -0.80 0.08 -12.02
N CYS A 62 -2.06 -0.27 -11.73
CA CYS A 62 -3.02 0.60 -11.09
C CYS A 62 -3.14 0.28 -9.59
N TYR A 63 -3.12 1.32 -8.77
CA TYR A 63 -3.19 1.27 -7.33
C TYR A 63 -4.33 2.14 -6.82
N LYS A 64 -5.21 1.60 -5.98
CA LYS A 64 -6.24 2.33 -5.27
C LYS A 64 -5.72 2.76 -3.90
N LEU A 65 -5.70 4.06 -3.66
CA LEU A 65 -5.29 4.69 -2.42
C LEU A 65 -6.54 5.08 -1.62
N GLU A 66 -6.68 4.53 -0.41
CA GLU A 66 -7.78 4.81 0.50
C GLU A 66 -7.24 5.16 1.88
N TRP A 67 -7.77 6.22 2.50
CA TRP A 67 -7.46 6.56 3.88
C TRP A 67 -8.65 7.17 4.61
N SER A 68 -8.56 7.16 5.94
CA SER A 68 -9.50 7.84 6.84
C SER A 68 -8.76 8.41 8.04
N THR A 69 -9.32 9.46 8.62
CA THR A 69 -8.80 10.11 9.83
C THR A 69 -9.90 10.17 10.88
N ASP A 70 -9.67 9.60 12.06
CA ASP A 70 -10.50 9.58 13.28
C ASP A 70 -11.92 10.20 13.17
N GLY A 71 -12.76 9.64 12.28
CA GLY A 71 -14.18 9.97 12.14
C GLY A 71 -14.53 11.33 11.52
N THR A 72 -13.57 12.16 11.12
CA THR A 72 -13.83 13.43 10.40
C THR A 72 -13.35 13.27 8.96
N PHE A 73 -14.08 13.80 7.98
CA PHE A 73 -13.55 14.05 6.63
C PHE A 73 -12.48 15.14 6.75
N SER A 74 -11.35 14.77 7.35
CA SER A 74 -10.25 15.67 7.59
C SER A 74 -9.71 16.08 6.23
N HIS A 75 -9.31 17.33 6.14
CA HIS A 75 -8.61 17.83 4.99
C HIS A 75 -7.20 17.23 4.95
N THR A 76 -7.08 15.93 4.70
CA THR A 76 -5.81 15.21 4.60
C THR A 76 -5.53 14.89 3.14
N THR A 77 -4.34 15.21 2.68
CA THR A 77 -3.84 14.84 1.36
C THR A 77 -2.81 13.74 1.51
N VAL A 78 -2.60 12.97 0.45
CA VAL A 78 -1.52 11.98 0.37
C VAL A 78 -0.59 12.34 -0.77
N GLU A 79 0.70 12.32 -0.47
CA GLU A 79 1.78 12.34 -1.44
C GLU A 79 2.39 10.94 -1.51
N VAL A 80 2.55 10.42 -2.71
CA VAL A 80 3.37 9.24 -2.94
C VAL A 80 4.77 9.72 -3.26
N ARG A 81 5.75 9.28 -2.47
CA ARG A 81 7.14 9.72 -2.60
C ARG A 81 8.05 8.53 -2.87
N ASP A 82 9.03 8.72 -3.74
CA ASP A 82 10.11 7.76 -3.97
C ASP A 82 10.91 7.58 -2.68
N ALA A 83 11.09 6.33 -2.26
CA ALA A 83 11.75 6.03 -1.00
C ALA A 83 13.24 6.39 -1.04
N GLY A 84 13.90 6.32 -2.20
CA GLY A 84 15.34 6.60 -2.31
C GLY A 84 15.70 8.09 -2.29
N SER A 85 14.89 8.92 -2.93
CA SER A 85 15.15 10.34 -3.17
C SER A 85 14.23 11.29 -2.40
N GLY A 86 13.08 10.81 -1.94
CA GLY A 86 12.03 11.64 -1.34
C GLY A 86 11.25 12.48 -2.35
N GLU A 87 11.51 12.34 -3.66
CA GLU A 87 10.79 13.04 -4.73
C GLU A 87 9.30 12.64 -4.73
N MET A 88 8.41 13.62 -4.82
CA MET A 88 6.98 13.38 -5.01
C MET A 88 6.73 12.86 -6.42
N VAL A 89 6.13 11.68 -6.53
CA VAL A 89 5.79 11.05 -7.82
C VAL A 89 4.30 11.05 -8.09
N TYR A 90 3.47 11.23 -7.06
CA TYR A 90 2.03 11.37 -7.20
C TYR A 90 1.43 12.11 -6.01
N TYR A 91 0.28 12.76 -6.22
CA TYR A 91 -0.43 13.51 -5.19
C TYR A 91 -1.94 13.34 -5.37
N ARG A 92 -2.65 13.17 -4.25
CA ARG A 92 -4.11 13.24 -4.19
C ARG A 92 -4.60 13.92 -2.93
N ASP A 93 -5.78 14.49 -3.05
CA ASP A 93 -6.47 15.18 -1.96
C ASP A 93 -7.74 14.45 -1.48
N THR A 94 -8.06 13.32 -2.12
CA THR A 94 -9.15 12.37 -1.82
C THR A 94 -8.76 10.96 -2.26
N ASN A 95 -9.47 9.95 -1.74
CA ASN A 95 -9.31 8.56 -2.18
C ASN A 95 -9.42 8.43 -3.69
N GLY A 96 -8.68 7.49 -4.27
CA GLY A 96 -8.81 7.17 -5.68
C GLY A 96 -7.63 6.38 -6.23
N GLU A 97 -7.61 6.29 -7.54
CA GLU A 97 -6.68 5.44 -8.25
C GLU A 97 -5.44 6.21 -8.71
N TRP A 98 -4.36 5.47 -8.89
CA TRP A 98 -3.06 5.93 -9.33
C TRP A 98 -2.46 4.90 -10.27
N LYS A 99 -1.96 5.32 -11.43
CA LYS A 99 -1.18 4.47 -12.32
C LYS A 99 0.29 4.85 -12.23
N ALA A 100 1.14 3.90 -11.81
CA ALA A 100 2.56 4.16 -11.65
C ALA A 100 3.27 4.27 -13.02
N GLU A 101 4.11 5.29 -13.20
CA GLU A 101 4.78 5.57 -14.48
C GLU A 101 6.08 4.75 -14.66
N LYS A 102 6.67 4.29 -13.56
CA LYS A 102 7.92 3.52 -13.52
C LYS A 102 7.90 2.49 -12.39
N ASN A 103 8.89 1.61 -12.38
CA ASN A 103 9.12 0.69 -11.27
C ASN A 103 9.92 1.43 -10.19
N GLU A 104 9.39 1.51 -8.98
CA GLU A 104 10.02 2.24 -7.88
C GLU A 104 9.53 1.72 -6.52
N LEU A 105 10.27 2.04 -5.47
CA LEU A 105 9.88 1.78 -4.10
C LEU A 105 9.35 3.10 -3.54
N VAL A 106 8.12 3.13 -3.06
CA VAL A 106 7.47 4.37 -2.61
C VAL A 106 6.93 4.25 -1.19
N TYR A 107 6.65 5.39 -0.57
CA TYR A 107 5.92 5.48 0.68
C TYR A 107 4.83 6.55 0.58
N LEU A 108 3.83 6.48 1.47
CA LEU A 108 2.81 7.51 1.59
C LEU A 108 3.23 8.54 2.63
N ASP A 109 3.15 9.80 2.26
CA ASP A 109 3.34 10.96 3.13
C ASP A 109 2.02 11.72 3.21
N PHE A 110 1.38 11.68 4.39
CA PHE A 110 0.10 12.33 4.62
C PHE A 110 0.34 13.77 5.08
N LYS A 111 -0.33 14.74 4.44
CA LYS A 111 -0.18 16.16 4.77
C LYS A 111 -1.54 16.78 5.13
N PRO A 112 -1.61 17.65 6.15
CA PRO A 112 -2.83 18.39 6.45
C PRO A 112 -3.01 19.51 5.41
N LYS A 113 -4.22 19.73 4.87
CA LYS A 113 -4.49 20.89 4.00
C LYS A 113 -4.44 22.20 4.78
N ILE A 114 -4.65 22.16 6.10
CA ILE A 114 -4.58 23.34 6.97
C ILE A 114 -3.29 23.26 7.79
N TRP A 115 -2.42 24.23 7.59
CA TRP A 115 -1.17 24.34 8.34
C TRP A 115 -1.42 24.38 9.85
N GLY A 116 -0.67 23.60 10.62
CA GLY A 116 -0.80 23.52 12.09
C GLY A 116 -1.93 22.61 12.59
N THR A 117 -2.54 21.80 11.71
CA THR A 117 -3.47 20.70 12.07
C THR A 117 -2.82 19.33 11.80
N GLY A 118 -3.45 18.23 12.26
CA GLY A 118 -3.00 16.86 11.97
C GLY A 118 -2.38 16.11 13.16
N ASN A 119 -2.91 16.34 14.36
CA ASN A 119 -2.65 15.52 15.57
C ASN A 119 -3.57 14.29 15.61
N ASP A 120 -4.04 13.85 14.46
CA ASP A 120 -5.01 12.77 14.32
C ASP A 120 -4.30 11.53 13.77
N THR A 121 -4.96 10.38 13.88
CA THR A 121 -4.47 9.13 13.31
C THR A 121 -5.00 8.95 11.91
N VAL A 122 -4.12 8.60 10.96
CA VAL A 122 -4.51 8.18 9.61
C VAL A 122 -4.44 6.67 9.51
N ASN A 123 -5.56 6.05 9.17
CA ASN A 123 -5.62 4.65 8.76
C ASN A 123 -5.62 4.61 7.23
N TYR A 124 -4.69 3.87 6.65
CA TYR A 124 -4.54 3.81 5.19
C TYR A 124 -4.50 2.38 4.65
N GLU A 125 -4.94 2.24 3.41
CA GLU A 125 -4.85 1.02 2.63
C GLU A 125 -4.57 1.35 1.16
N VAL A 126 -3.64 0.61 0.58
CA VAL A 126 -3.26 0.63 -0.83
C VAL A 126 -3.60 -0.73 -1.40
N LYS A 127 -4.41 -0.76 -2.45
CA LYS A 127 -4.79 -1.98 -3.17
C LYS A 127 -4.35 -1.90 -4.62
N ASN A 128 -4.23 -3.03 -5.30
CA ASN A 128 -4.29 -3.05 -6.75
C ASN A 128 -5.71 -2.66 -7.17
N CYS A 129 -5.86 -1.95 -8.27
CA CYS A 129 -7.20 -1.72 -8.84
C CYS A 129 -7.81 -3.05 -9.26
N GLU A 130 -9.14 -3.16 -9.13
CA GLU A 130 -9.87 -4.31 -9.63
C GLU A 130 -9.60 -4.45 -11.13
N LYS A 131 -9.25 -5.65 -11.56
CA LYS A 131 -9.22 -5.93 -13.00
C LYS A 131 -10.67 -6.02 -13.43
N GLU A 132 -11.08 -5.19 -14.38
CA GLU A 132 -12.34 -5.41 -15.08
C GLU A 132 -12.27 -6.84 -15.65
N GLU A 133 -13.02 -7.78 -15.07
CA GLU A 133 -13.25 -9.06 -15.70
C GLU A 133 -14.10 -8.76 -16.94
N GLU A 134 -13.48 -8.82 -18.12
CA GLU A 134 -14.21 -8.83 -19.40
C GLU A 134 -15.21 -10.00 -19.35
N LEU A 135 -16.49 -9.67 -19.11
CA LEU A 135 -17.64 -10.57 -19.13
C LEU A 135 -18.00 -11.00 -20.56
#